data_AF-A0A2N0QKF3-F1
#
_entry.id   AF-A0A2N0QKF3-F1
#
_cell.length_a   1.000
_cell.length_b   1.000
_cell.length_c   1.000
_cell.angle_alpha   90.00
_cell.angle_beta   90.00
_cell.angle_gamma   90.00
#
_symmetry.space_group_name_H-M   'P 1'
#
loop_
_entity.id
_entity.type
_entity.pdbx_description
1 polymer ?
#
loop_
_entity_poly.entity_id
_entity_poly.type
_entity_poly.pdbx_seq_one_letter_code
_entity_poly.pdbx_strand_id
1 'polypeptide(L)'
;QFDAYTAEVEAEDLSDLTTAQITFTLDVASINTRNTDRDNHLKGADFFDVEKYPSITFKSTSIEKDGDDYKLTGDLTIKDVTKPVTFEVEFGGKGTNPWGVEVYGFEAEAKINREEFGLTWNAALETGGVLVGKDIKIKVELEVNPAA
;
A
#
# COMPACT_ATOMS: atom_id res chain seq x y z
N GLN A 1 6.34 0.80 -7.84
CA GLN A 1 5.78 1.85 -6.96
C GLN A 1 4.60 2.49 -7.66
N PHE A 2 3.78 3.25 -6.94
CA PHE A 2 2.78 4.13 -7.54
C PHE A 2 3.26 5.57 -7.29
N ASP A 3 3.38 6.34 -8.35
CA ASP A 3 3.94 7.70 -8.29
C ASP A 3 2.91 8.74 -7.85
N ALA A 4 1.62 8.40 -7.87
CA ALA A 4 0.52 9.24 -7.38
C ALA A 4 -0.36 8.46 -6.40
N TYR A 5 -0.50 9.01 -5.20
CA TYR A 5 -1.33 8.46 -4.14
C TYR A 5 -1.78 9.56 -3.18
N THR A 6 -2.82 9.28 -2.40
CA THR A 6 -3.19 10.02 -1.20
C THR A 6 -3.09 9.12 0.01
N ALA A 7 -2.65 9.69 1.12
CA ALA A 7 -2.61 9.05 2.43
C ALA A 7 -3.29 10.00 3.43
N GLU A 8 -4.34 9.53 4.08
CA GLU A 8 -5.07 10.26 5.10
C GLU A 8 -4.89 9.53 6.43
N VAL A 9 -4.34 10.23 7.42
CA VAL A 9 -4.08 9.72 8.77
C VAL A 9 -4.80 10.64 9.75
N GLU A 10 -5.91 10.15 10.30
CA GLU A 10 -6.64 10.82 11.37
C GLU A 10 -6.30 10.16 12.69
N ALA A 11 -5.59 10.86 13.57
CA ALA A 11 -5.20 10.36 14.89
C ALA A 11 -5.32 11.47 15.93
N GLU A 12 -5.67 11.12 17.17
CA GLU A 12 -5.64 12.05 18.30
C GLU A 12 -4.19 12.37 18.73
N ASP A 13 -3.30 11.38 18.62
CA ASP A 13 -1.86 11.48 18.88
C ASP A 13 -1.10 10.65 17.84
N LEU A 14 -0.25 11.28 17.03
CA LEU A 14 0.59 10.57 16.04
C LEU A 14 1.69 9.72 16.68
N SER A 15 1.90 9.82 18.00
CA SER A 15 2.77 8.93 18.77
C SER A 15 2.04 7.65 19.21
N ASP A 16 0.71 7.58 19.09
CA ASP A 16 -0.11 6.41 19.41
C ASP A 16 -1.21 6.19 18.36
N LEU A 17 -0.96 5.28 17.42
CA LEU A 17 -1.88 5.01 16.32
C LEU A 17 -3.08 4.14 16.69
N THR A 18 -3.24 3.69 17.94
CA THR A 18 -4.27 2.70 18.31
C THR A 18 -5.71 3.16 18.05
N THR A 19 -5.98 4.46 18.05
CA THR A 19 -7.29 5.04 17.73
C THR A 19 -7.35 5.66 16.33
N ALA A 20 -6.27 5.54 15.55
CA ALA A 20 -6.17 6.21 14.26
C ALA A 20 -7.04 5.57 13.18
N GLN A 21 -7.55 6.41 12.27
CA GLN A 21 -8.14 5.99 11.01
C GLN A 21 -7.17 6.30 9.88
N ILE A 22 -6.83 5.30 9.09
CA ILE A 22 -5.83 5.40 8.03
C ILE A 22 -6.46 4.95 6.72
N THR A 23 -6.41 5.82 5.71
CA THR A 23 -6.88 5.53 4.36
C THR A 23 -5.77 5.81 3.35
N PHE A 24 -5.56 4.89 2.41
CA PHE A 24 -4.71 5.11 1.25
C PHE A 24 -5.53 4.96 -0.03
N THR A 25 -5.29 5.84 -0.99
CA THR A 25 -5.79 5.70 -2.37
C THR A 25 -4.61 5.84 -3.32
N LEU A 26 -4.35 4.82 -4.13
CA LEU A 26 -3.30 4.80 -5.13
C LEU A 26 -3.91 4.93 -6.51
N ASP A 27 -3.40 5.85 -7.33
CA ASP A 27 -3.80 5.96 -8.74
C ASP A 27 -3.10 4.85 -9.53
N VAL A 28 -3.88 3.93 -10.08
CA VAL A 28 -3.37 2.79 -10.86
C VAL A 28 -2.61 3.27 -12.11
N ALA A 29 -2.99 4.39 -12.70
CA ALA A 29 -2.30 4.96 -13.86
C ALA A 29 -0.88 5.41 -13.55
N SER A 30 -0.54 5.59 -12.26
CA SER A 30 0.79 5.98 -11.80
C SER A 30 1.73 4.81 -11.50
N ILE A 31 1.33 3.57 -11.82
CA ILE A 31 2.22 2.40 -11.67
C ILE A 31 3.52 2.62 -12.44
N ASN A 32 4.63 2.49 -11.72
CA ASN A 32 5.97 2.66 -12.22
C ASN A 32 6.86 1.51 -11.75
N THR A 33 7.31 0.71 -12.71
CA THR A 33 8.26 -0.38 -12.51
C THR A 33 9.61 -0.08 -13.16
N ARG A 34 9.85 1.17 -13.57
CA ARG A 34 11.01 1.63 -14.35
C ARG A 34 11.12 0.96 -15.72
N ASN A 35 10.00 0.48 -16.27
CA ASN A 35 9.93 -0.11 -17.60
C ASN A 35 8.57 0.25 -18.21
N THR A 36 8.58 1.15 -19.18
CA THR A 36 7.37 1.71 -19.80
C THR A 36 6.48 0.65 -20.44
N ASP A 37 7.03 -0.36 -21.11
CA ASP A 37 6.24 -1.42 -21.74
C ASP A 37 5.53 -2.28 -20.70
N ARG A 38 6.21 -2.62 -19.61
CA ARG A 38 5.61 -3.33 -18.49
C ARG A 38 4.56 -2.48 -17.78
N ASP A 39 4.82 -1.19 -17.58
CA ASP A 39 3.87 -0.28 -16.94
C ASP A 39 2.59 -0.13 -17.78
N ASN A 40 2.71 -0.05 -19.11
CA ASN A 40 1.58 -0.04 -20.03
C ASN A 40 0.79 -1.36 -19.98
N HIS A 41 1.48 -2.50 -19.92
CA HIS A 41 0.82 -3.80 -19.81
C HIS A 41 0.08 -3.96 -18.47
N LEU A 42 0.69 -3.54 -17.35
CA LEU A 42 0.06 -3.61 -16.02
C LEU A 42 -1.23 -2.76 -15.93
N LYS A 43 -1.32 -1.66 -16.68
CA LYS A 43 -2.53 -0.83 -16.75
C LYS A 43 -3.66 -1.47 -17.56
N GLY A 44 -3.35 -2.39 -18.46
CA GLY A 44 -4.31 -3.01 -19.38
C GLY A 44 -5.34 -3.92 -18.68
N ALA A 45 -6.38 -4.28 -19.44
CA ALA A 45 -7.52 -5.09 -18.98
C ALA A 45 -7.13 -6.48 -18.45
N ASP A 46 -6.04 -7.06 -18.98
CA ASP A 46 -5.52 -8.35 -18.55
C ASP A 46 -4.87 -8.30 -17.15
N PHE A 47 -4.64 -7.11 -16.60
CA PHE A 47 -4.04 -6.92 -15.28
C PHE A 47 -4.90 -6.00 -14.41
N PHE A 48 -4.50 -4.75 -14.14
CA PHE A 48 -5.25 -3.86 -13.25
C PHE A 48 -6.53 -3.31 -13.90
N ASP A 49 -6.62 -3.27 -15.23
CA ASP A 49 -7.77 -2.71 -15.95
C ASP A 49 -8.09 -1.27 -15.49
N VAL A 50 -7.11 -0.37 -15.68
CA VAL A 50 -7.14 1.01 -15.13
C VAL A 50 -8.34 1.82 -15.61
N GLU A 51 -8.85 1.54 -16.81
CA GLU A 51 -10.02 2.24 -17.35
C GLU A 51 -11.29 1.92 -16.54
N LYS A 52 -11.39 0.70 -16.00
CA LYS A 52 -12.51 0.26 -15.17
C LYS A 52 -12.26 0.46 -13.68
N TYR A 53 -11.02 0.30 -13.24
CA TYR A 53 -10.60 0.37 -11.84
C TYR A 53 -9.42 1.34 -11.70
N PRO A 54 -9.67 2.67 -11.66
CA PRO A 54 -8.61 3.67 -11.67
C PRO A 54 -7.82 3.75 -10.36
N SER A 55 -8.34 3.14 -9.28
CA SER A 55 -7.76 3.26 -7.95
C SER A 55 -7.62 1.92 -7.23
N ILE A 56 -6.55 1.78 -6.45
CA ILE A 56 -6.43 0.79 -5.38
C ILE A 56 -6.66 1.54 -4.06
N THR A 57 -7.45 0.97 -3.16
CA THR A 57 -7.76 1.63 -1.87
C THR A 57 -7.48 0.72 -0.70
N PHE A 58 -6.98 1.29 0.39
CA PHE A 58 -6.89 0.62 1.69
C PHE A 58 -7.60 1.46 2.74
N LYS A 59 -8.39 0.83 3.61
CA LYS A 59 -9.03 1.48 4.75
C LYS A 59 -8.79 0.68 6.02
N SER A 60 -8.23 1.29 7.05
CA SER A 60 -8.00 0.63 8.33
C SER A 60 -9.30 0.18 8.99
N THR A 61 -9.25 -0.99 9.63
CA THR A 61 -10.34 -1.58 10.41
C THR A 61 -9.93 -1.79 11.87
N SER A 62 -8.65 -2.07 12.12
CA SER A 62 -8.09 -2.14 13.47
C SER A 62 -6.59 -1.82 13.47
N ILE A 63 -6.13 -1.22 14.56
CA ILE A 63 -4.72 -0.99 14.83
C ILE A 63 -4.43 -1.50 16.24
N GLU A 64 -3.56 -2.49 16.34
CA GLU A 64 -3.18 -3.11 17.61
C GLU A 64 -1.70 -2.85 17.88
N LYS A 65 -1.33 -2.49 19.11
CA LYS A 65 0.09 -2.44 19.50
C LYS A 65 0.68 -3.85 19.54
N ASP A 66 1.90 -3.97 19.03
CA ASP A 66 2.72 -5.18 19.11
C ASP A 66 4.12 -4.79 19.63
N GLY A 67 4.23 -4.63 20.95
CA GLY A 67 5.43 -4.06 21.57
C GLY A 67 5.55 -2.55 21.29
N ASP A 68 6.63 -2.15 20.64
CA ASP A 68 6.88 -0.77 20.18
C ASP A 68 6.32 -0.51 18.76
N ASP A 69 5.88 -1.57 18.08
CA ASP A 69 5.33 -1.56 16.72
C ASP A 69 3.80 -1.68 16.72
N TYR A 70 3.20 -1.71 15.53
CA TYR A 70 1.76 -1.90 15.35
C TYR A 70 1.42 -2.96 14.32
N LYS A 71 0.27 -3.62 14.51
CA LYS A 71 -0.43 -4.39 13.49
C LYS A 71 -1.61 -3.57 12.98
N LEU A 72 -1.47 -3.06 11.76
CA LEU A 72 -2.50 -2.32 11.06
C LEU A 72 -3.27 -3.28 10.14
N THR A 73 -4.49 -3.64 10.53
CA THR A 73 -5.39 -4.43 9.67
C THR A 73 -6.37 -3.51 8.98
N GLY A 74 -6.62 -3.75 7.70
CA GLY A 74 -7.63 -3.02 6.95
C GLY A 74 -8.05 -3.71 5.66
N ASP A 75 -9.07 -3.16 5.04
CA ASP A 75 -9.65 -3.64 3.79
C ASP A 75 -8.87 -3.07 2.60
N LEU A 76 -8.08 -3.92 1.94
CA LEU A 76 -7.43 -3.62 0.68
C LEU A 76 -8.37 -3.98 -0.47
N THR A 77 -8.64 -3.03 -1.36
CA THR A 77 -9.43 -3.25 -2.58
C THR A 77 -8.54 -3.06 -3.80
N ILE A 78 -8.44 -4.11 -4.61
CA ILE A 78 -7.78 -4.11 -5.90
C ILE A 78 -8.81 -4.62 -6.92
N LYS A 79 -9.05 -3.82 -7.96
CA LYS A 79 -10.14 -4.05 -8.92
C LYS A 79 -11.50 -4.06 -8.20
N ASP A 80 -12.27 -5.14 -8.33
CA ASP A 80 -13.56 -5.37 -7.67
C ASP A 80 -13.48 -6.31 -6.47
N VAL A 81 -12.26 -6.68 -6.04
CA VAL A 81 -12.05 -7.59 -4.92
C VAL A 81 -11.50 -6.83 -3.72
N THR A 82 -12.21 -6.92 -2.59
CA THR A 82 -11.79 -6.41 -1.30
C THR A 82 -11.41 -7.57 -0.38
N LYS A 83 -10.25 -7.46 0.29
CA LYS A 83 -9.79 -8.43 1.29
C LYS A 83 -9.09 -7.75 2.46
N PRO A 84 -9.19 -8.33 3.67
CA PRO A 84 -8.43 -7.86 4.81
C PRO A 84 -6.94 -8.16 4.61
N VAL A 85 -6.10 -7.17 4.89
CA VAL A 85 -4.63 -7.26 4.88
C VAL A 85 -4.11 -6.64 6.17
N THR A 86 -3.17 -7.32 6.82
CA THR A 86 -2.46 -6.82 7.99
C THR A 86 -1.06 -6.39 7.60
N PHE A 87 -0.72 -5.15 7.93
CA PHE A 87 0.61 -4.58 7.84
C PHE A 87 1.28 -4.60 9.21
N GLU A 88 2.54 -5.02 9.22
CA GLU A 88 3.47 -4.76 10.33
C GLU A 88 3.99 -3.34 10.16
N VAL A 89 3.79 -2.48 11.17
CA VAL A 89 4.11 -1.06 11.11
C VAL A 89 5.13 -0.72 12.19
N GLU A 90 6.28 -0.21 11.77
CA GLU A 90 7.34 0.29 12.65
C GLU A 90 7.21 1.82 12.78
N PHE A 91 7.28 2.32 14.01
CA PHE A 91 7.39 3.74 14.27
C PHE A 91 8.87 4.17 14.24
N GLY A 92 9.29 4.77 13.13
CA GLY A 92 10.66 5.26 12.94
C GLY A 92 11.03 6.47 13.80
N GLY A 93 10.07 7.01 14.54
CA GLY A 93 10.24 8.10 15.50
C GLY A 93 9.66 9.43 15.04
N LYS A 94 9.87 10.46 15.87
CA LYS A 94 9.46 11.83 15.59
C LYS A 94 10.61 12.81 15.72
N GLY A 95 10.50 13.91 14.99
CA GLY A 95 11.48 14.98 15.01
C GLY A 95 10.85 16.32 14.68
N THR A 96 11.70 17.33 14.51
CA THR A 96 11.29 18.66 14.04
C THR A 96 12.09 18.99 12.80
N ASN A 97 11.40 19.34 11.71
CA ASN A 97 12.05 19.70 10.47
C ASN A 97 12.69 21.11 10.56
N PRO A 98 13.51 21.51 9.56
CA PRO A 98 14.19 22.82 9.57
C PRO A 98 13.28 24.05 9.65
N TRP A 99 11.97 23.89 9.44
CA TRP A 99 10.97 24.96 9.52
C TRP A 99 10.22 24.98 10.87
N GLY A 100 10.59 24.12 11.82
CA GLY A 100 9.98 24.07 13.15
C GLY A 100 8.70 23.24 13.23
N VAL A 101 8.39 22.44 12.20
CA VAL A 101 7.19 21.58 12.17
C VAL A 101 7.56 20.17 12.64
N GLU A 102 6.72 19.57 13.49
CA GLU A 102 6.89 18.18 13.89
C GLU A 102 6.65 17.22 12.72
N VAL A 103 7.54 16.24 12.57
CA VAL A 103 7.50 15.16 11.59
C VAL A 103 7.43 13.82 12.31
N TYR A 104 6.69 12.87 11.74
CA TYR A 104 6.53 11.51 12.24
C TYR A 104 6.82 10.53 11.09
N GLY A 105 7.75 9.59 11.30
CA GLY A 105 8.15 8.60 10.31
C GLY A 105 7.59 7.21 10.62
N PHE A 106 7.08 6.54 9.59
CA PHE A 106 6.52 5.20 9.68
C PHE A 106 7.00 4.33 8.51
N GLU A 107 7.29 3.07 8.81
CA GLU A 107 7.50 2.04 7.80
C GLU A 107 6.43 0.97 7.98
N ALA A 108 5.91 0.42 6.89
CA ALA A 108 4.94 -0.67 6.97
C ALA A 108 5.18 -1.73 5.89
N GLU A 109 5.09 -3.01 6.28
CA GLU A 109 5.23 -4.14 5.38
C GLU A 109 4.03 -5.08 5.45
N ALA A 110 3.62 -5.59 4.28
CA ALA A 110 2.67 -6.70 4.19
C ALA A 110 3.03 -7.62 3.04
N LYS A 111 2.45 -8.82 3.05
CA LYS A 111 2.56 -9.76 1.94
C LYS A 111 1.17 -10.23 1.53
N ILE A 112 0.87 -10.12 0.23
CA ILE A 112 -0.39 -10.57 -0.35
C ILE A 112 -0.15 -11.59 -1.46
N ASN A 113 -1.19 -12.35 -1.81
CA ASN A 113 -1.23 -13.14 -3.04
C ASN A 113 -2.05 -12.40 -4.11
N ARG A 114 -1.44 -12.02 -5.23
CA ARG A 114 -2.12 -11.24 -6.29
C ARG A 114 -3.30 -11.98 -6.93
N GLU A 115 -3.26 -13.30 -6.97
CA GLU A 115 -4.31 -14.11 -7.60
C GLU A 115 -5.61 -14.05 -6.78
N GLU A 116 -5.50 -13.80 -5.47
CA GLU A 116 -6.67 -13.62 -4.61
C GLU A 116 -7.45 -12.34 -4.90
N PHE A 117 -6.84 -11.38 -5.59
CA PHE A 117 -7.46 -10.15 -6.07
C PHE A 117 -7.82 -10.22 -7.57
N GLY A 118 -7.81 -11.41 -8.17
CA GLY A 118 -8.14 -11.61 -9.58
C GLY A 118 -7.03 -11.16 -10.55
N LEU A 119 -5.84 -10.82 -10.07
CA LEU A 119 -4.68 -10.54 -10.92
C LEU A 119 -4.00 -11.87 -11.27
N THR A 120 -4.55 -12.61 -12.23
CA THR A 120 -4.12 -13.99 -12.55
C THR A 120 -3.28 -14.11 -13.82
N TRP A 121 -3.04 -13.02 -14.55
CA TRP A 121 -2.22 -13.08 -15.77
C TRP A 121 -0.85 -13.69 -15.49
N ASN A 122 -0.39 -14.55 -16.41
CA ASN A 122 0.94 -15.13 -16.35
C ASN A 122 1.36 -15.68 -17.72
N ALA A 123 2.65 -16.00 -17.85
CA ALA A 123 3.19 -16.71 -19.01
C ALA A 123 3.97 -17.95 -18.54
N ALA A 124 3.80 -19.08 -19.24
CA ALA A 124 4.58 -20.28 -18.96
C ALA A 124 6.04 -20.09 -19.40
N LEU A 125 6.98 -20.62 -18.63
CA LEU A 125 8.41 -20.61 -18.97
C LEU A 125 8.82 -21.94 -19.61
N GLU A 126 9.72 -21.91 -20.59
CA GLU A 126 10.27 -23.12 -21.23
C GLU A 126 10.97 -24.04 -20.22
N THR A 127 11.51 -23.47 -19.15
CA THR A 127 12.15 -24.19 -18.03
C THR A 127 11.17 -24.77 -17.02
N GLY A 128 9.85 -24.66 -17.27
CA GLY A 128 8.80 -25.00 -16.32
C GLY A 128 8.50 -23.85 -15.34
N GLY A 129 7.27 -23.83 -14.82
CA GLY A 129 6.77 -22.77 -13.95
C GLY A 129 6.16 -21.60 -14.72
N VAL A 130 6.08 -20.44 -14.06
CA VAL A 130 5.41 -19.25 -14.57
C VAL A 130 6.27 -18.00 -14.39
N LEU A 131 6.11 -17.01 -15.28
CA LEU A 131 6.93 -15.81 -15.39
C LEU A 131 6.79 -14.87 -14.17
N VAL A 132 5.59 -14.74 -13.62
CA VAL A 132 5.26 -13.78 -12.56
C VAL A 132 4.85 -14.52 -11.29
N GLY A 133 5.59 -14.30 -10.20
CA GLY A 133 5.27 -14.86 -8.89
C GLY A 133 3.90 -14.41 -8.37
N LYS A 134 3.29 -15.24 -7.52
CA LYS A 134 1.99 -14.96 -6.90
C LYS A 134 2.09 -14.03 -5.68
N ASP A 135 3.20 -14.14 -4.96
CA ASP A 135 3.43 -13.42 -3.71
C ASP A 135 3.95 -12.00 -4.00
N ILE A 136 3.23 -11.00 -3.52
CA ILE A 136 3.61 -9.58 -3.61
C ILE A 136 3.93 -9.08 -2.21
N LYS A 137 5.15 -8.57 -2.04
CA LYS A 137 5.54 -7.81 -0.86
C LYS A 137 5.17 -6.35 -1.08
N ILE A 138 4.45 -5.77 -0.14
CA ILE A 138 4.08 -4.37 -0.12
C ILE A 138 4.97 -3.71 0.94
N LYS A 139 5.54 -2.56 0.59
CA LYS A 139 6.30 -1.70 1.50
C LYS A 139 5.74 -0.29 1.40
N VAL A 140 5.61 0.36 2.53
CA VAL A 140 5.21 1.76 2.67
C VAL A 140 6.26 2.44 3.54
N GLU A 141 6.77 3.57 3.07
CA GLU A 141 7.62 4.47 3.83
C GLU A 141 6.89 5.82 3.81
N LEU A 142 6.49 6.31 4.98
CA LEU A 142 5.62 7.48 5.10
C LEU A 142 6.16 8.45 6.16
N GLU A 143 6.30 9.71 5.78
CA GLU A 143 6.51 10.82 6.70
C GLU A 143 5.22 11.67 6.72
N VAL A 144 4.71 11.97 7.91
CA VAL A 144 3.54 12.83 8.09
C VAL A 144 3.86 13.98 9.05
N ASN A 145 3.20 15.11 8.80
CA ASN A 145 3.21 16.29 9.65
C ASN A 145 1.78 16.53 10.12
N PRO A 146 1.56 16.96 11.39
CA PRO A 146 0.23 17.39 11.82
C PRO A 146 -0.33 18.47 10.89
N ALA A 147 -1.63 18.39 10.61
CA ALA A 147 -2.31 19.48 9.91
C ALA A 147 -2.21 20.77 10.75
N ALA A 148 -2.03 21.90 10.05
CA ALA A 148 -1.92 23.22 10.67
C ALA A 148 -3.25 23.75 11.23
#